data_AF-A0A514WUH8-F1
#
_entry.id   AF-A0A514WUH8-F1
#
_cell.length_a   1.000
_cell.length_b   1.000
_cell.length_c   1.000
_cell.angle_alpha   90.00
_cell.angle_beta   90.00
_cell.angle_gamma   90.00
#
_symmetry.space_group_name_H-M   'P 1'
#
loop_
_entity.id
_entity.type
_entity.pdbx_description
1 polymer ?
#
loop_
_entity_poly.entity_id
_entity_poly.type
_entity_poly.pdbx_seq_one_letter_code
_entity_poly.pdbx_strand_id
1 'polypeptide(L)'
;MSSIDSSTRKAQQSELSEMQADYNRKKKELTKSNEDQLEDLKDYYADKKNNLREENEAAISHIRKRQSEQVDNAVVERQRLNDTYNARTATMQKSFDKQFNDTREKRQQQLADTQESSRQKIEQARDHAQEEVQEIRDKSAKDVTGAKQRYNKEMADVNQFSDKRLSHQREQNEAALATEVERGTLAQEKVRARNEKELTETKQKGDQHVKTEQELQEKKVARVNKDGADRYDKAQKQWASKEENLNKSYTTRLTDNKQAYEKQLDTQTDHFQSTYQHNEEANRESLNVQNERYTREVAETKRNFMKATEKYANKEADPFYKVQNRGTTLEDNGDVYVLRTFVPEHEKDSVKVSIQKDKATVSGTRSFKDKLEDGNKTVSTSSYQTFREDLPFDKPIISEGMTRQREGDWIVYKIPIGGPGGTPRLSRKA
;
A
#
# COMPACT_ATOMS: atom_id res chain seq x y z
N MET A 1 88.35 218.71 180.32
CA MET A 1 87.14 218.72 179.46
C MET A 1 86.35 217.45 179.77
N SER A 2 85.23 217.59 180.49
CA SER A 2 83.81 217.56 180.03
C SER A 2 83.34 216.18 179.52
N SER A 3 82.16 215.63 179.85
CA SER A 3 81.34 215.58 181.08
C SER A 3 80.21 214.56 180.85
N ILE A 4 79.96 213.69 181.84
CA ILE A 4 78.64 213.12 182.23
C ILE A 4 78.06 212.06 181.25
N ASP A 5 77.51 210.89 181.65
CA ASP A 5 77.12 210.37 182.97
C ASP A 5 77.35 208.85 183.12
N SER A 6 77.38 208.35 184.36
CA SER A 6 77.97 207.05 184.75
C SER A 6 77.01 205.96 185.25
N SER A 7 75.78 206.26 185.67
CA SER A 7 75.02 205.32 186.51
C SER A 7 74.24 204.24 185.74
N THR A 8 73.88 204.48 184.48
CA THR A 8 73.04 203.58 183.69
C THR A 8 73.81 202.45 183.00
N ARG A 9 75.13 202.40 183.21
CA ARG A 9 76.01 201.26 182.90
C ARG A 9 75.64 199.94 183.63
N LYS A 10 74.67 199.88 184.56
CA LYS A 10 74.46 198.67 185.42
C LYS A 10 73.13 197.90 185.25
N ALA A 11 72.00 198.55 185.02
CA ALA A 11 70.69 197.86 184.94
C ALA A 11 70.43 197.26 183.55
N GLN A 12 70.85 197.97 182.51
CA GLN A 12 70.56 197.58 181.13
C GLN A 12 71.41 196.40 180.64
N GLN A 13 72.58 196.15 181.25
CA GLN A 13 73.42 195.01 180.86
C GLN A 13 72.94 193.70 181.50
N SER A 14 72.27 193.77 182.66
CA SER A 14 71.59 192.63 183.31
C SER A 14 70.38 192.18 182.48
N GLU A 15 69.55 193.13 182.04
CA GLU A 15 68.39 192.84 181.19
C GLU A 15 68.79 192.24 179.84
N LEU A 16 69.93 192.66 179.27
CA LEU A 16 70.45 192.07 178.03
C LEU A 16 70.91 190.62 178.19
N SER A 17 71.54 190.28 179.32
CA SER A 17 71.96 188.90 179.61
C SER A 17 70.75 187.98 179.82
N GLU A 18 69.72 188.46 180.51
CA GLU A 18 68.50 187.68 180.78
C GLU A 18 67.70 187.45 179.50
N MET A 19 67.65 188.45 178.62
CA MET A 19 67.07 188.33 177.28
C MET A 19 67.82 187.33 176.41
N GLN A 20 69.16 187.25 176.53
CA GLN A 20 69.97 186.25 175.81
C GLN A 20 69.72 184.83 176.31
N ALA A 21 69.50 184.64 177.61
CA ALA A 21 69.18 183.32 178.16
C ALA A 21 67.77 182.84 177.74
N ASP A 22 66.79 183.74 177.79
CA ASP A 22 65.40 183.44 177.39
C ASP A 22 65.28 183.18 175.88
N TYR A 23 66.11 183.88 175.08
CA TYR A 23 66.27 183.60 173.66
C TYR A 23 66.79 182.17 173.40
N ASN A 24 67.74 181.69 174.20
CA ASN A 24 68.26 180.34 174.06
C ASN A 24 67.26 179.26 174.48
N ARG A 25 66.39 179.51 175.46
CA ARG A 25 65.28 178.59 175.81
C ARG A 25 64.28 178.46 174.68
N LYS A 26 63.78 179.59 174.15
CA LYS A 26 62.87 179.58 173.01
C LYS A 26 63.48 178.93 171.78
N LYS A 27 64.77 179.14 171.53
CA LYS A 27 65.48 178.48 170.43
C LYS A 27 65.48 176.96 170.58
N LYS A 28 65.67 176.44 171.80
CA LYS A 28 65.67 175.00 172.06
C LYS A 28 64.28 174.36 171.90
N GLU A 29 63.23 175.02 172.39
CA GLU A 29 61.84 174.57 172.17
C GLU A 29 61.48 174.55 170.68
N LEU A 30 61.93 175.56 169.93
CA LEU A 30 61.67 175.62 168.49
C LEU A 30 62.37 174.49 167.73
N THR A 31 63.61 174.15 168.09
CA THR A 31 64.30 172.99 167.48
C THR A 31 63.61 171.68 167.80
N LYS A 32 63.11 171.51 169.02
CA LYS A 32 62.42 170.27 169.41
C LYS A 32 61.08 170.12 168.66
N SER A 33 60.31 171.20 168.56
CA SER A 33 59.08 171.22 167.77
C SER A 33 59.33 170.96 166.28
N ASN A 34 60.45 171.40 165.73
CA ASN A 34 60.80 171.15 164.33
C ASN A 34 61.30 169.72 164.08
N GLU A 35 61.93 169.07 165.06
CA GLU A 35 62.32 167.66 164.97
C GLU A 35 61.09 166.74 165.00
N ASP A 36 60.16 166.98 165.93
CA ASP A 36 58.91 166.19 166.04
C ASP A 36 58.07 166.29 164.75
N GLN A 37 57.98 167.47 164.13
CA GLN A 37 57.28 167.65 162.85
C GLN A 37 57.97 166.95 161.67
N LEU A 38 59.30 166.80 161.70
CA LEU A 38 60.05 166.10 160.65
C LEU A 38 59.90 164.58 160.76
N GLU A 39 59.71 164.06 161.97
CA GLU A 39 59.49 162.64 162.24
C GLU A 39 58.08 162.21 161.82
N ASP A 40 57.05 162.98 162.16
CA ASP A 40 55.68 162.75 161.70
C ASP A 40 55.56 162.79 160.15
N LEU A 41 56.33 163.68 159.50
CA LEU A 41 56.31 163.76 158.03
C LEU A 41 56.96 162.53 157.38
N LYS A 42 58.00 161.95 158.00
CA LYS A 42 58.66 160.75 157.46
C LYS A 42 57.75 159.54 157.52
N ASP A 43 57.04 159.35 158.62
CA ASP A 43 56.17 158.19 158.82
C ASP A 43 54.97 158.22 157.86
N TYR A 44 54.38 159.39 157.62
CA TYR A 44 53.29 159.54 156.65
C TYR A 44 53.67 159.15 155.21
N TYR A 45 54.88 159.51 154.76
CA TYR A 45 55.32 159.16 153.40
C TYR A 45 55.78 157.71 153.26
N ALA A 46 56.22 157.06 154.34
CA ALA A 46 56.56 155.64 154.35
C ALA A 46 55.32 154.76 154.15
N ASP A 47 54.23 155.04 154.87
CA ASP A 47 52.97 154.30 154.73
C ASP A 47 52.34 154.47 153.35
N LYS A 48 52.40 155.68 152.79
CA LYS A 48 51.87 155.95 151.45
C LYS A 48 52.62 155.19 150.35
N LYS A 49 53.92 154.94 150.53
CA LYS A 49 54.74 154.16 149.59
C LYS A 49 54.41 152.67 149.64
N ASN A 50 54.06 152.13 150.80
CA ASN A 50 53.72 150.71 150.95
C ASN A 50 52.34 150.39 150.36
N ASN A 51 51.33 151.24 150.60
CA ASN A 51 50.00 151.05 149.99
C ASN A 51 50.02 151.06 148.46
N LEU A 52 50.86 151.91 147.85
CA LEU A 52 51.02 151.97 146.39
C LEU A 52 51.70 150.73 145.79
N ARG A 53 52.43 149.95 146.59
CA ARG A 53 53.07 148.70 146.14
C ARG A 53 52.07 147.54 146.14
N GLU A 54 51.24 147.44 147.17
CA GLU A 54 50.20 146.40 147.26
C GLU A 54 49.11 146.54 146.20
N GLU A 55 48.67 147.77 145.90
CA GLU A 55 47.66 147.99 144.85
C GLU A 55 48.16 147.58 143.46
N ASN A 56 49.45 147.79 143.15
CA ASN A 56 50.01 147.43 141.85
C ASN A 56 50.25 145.93 141.66
N GLU A 57 50.61 145.20 142.72
CA GLU A 57 50.80 143.74 142.65
C GLU A 57 49.47 142.98 142.45
N ALA A 58 48.39 143.46 143.06
CA ALA A 58 47.05 142.89 142.87
C ALA A 58 46.54 143.03 141.42
N ALA A 59 46.82 144.17 140.77
CA ALA A 59 46.41 144.43 139.39
C ALA A 59 47.11 143.51 138.37
N ILE A 60 48.40 143.21 138.58
CA ILE A 60 49.19 142.35 137.67
C ILE A 60 48.74 140.88 137.74
N SER A 61 48.32 140.40 138.91
CA SER A 61 47.84 139.02 139.10
C SER A 61 46.52 138.76 138.33
N HIS A 62 45.60 139.72 138.36
CA HIS A 62 44.31 139.60 137.66
C HIS A 62 44.46 139.57 136.14
N ILE A 63 45.44 140.29 135.58
CA ILE A 63 45.70 140.31 134.13
C ILE A 63 46.24 138.96 133.64
N ARG A 64 47.17 138.33 134.37
CA ARG A 64 47.71 137.01 134.01
C ARG A 64 46.66 135.90 134.04
N LYS A 65 45.78 135.90 135.05
CA LYS A 65 44.73 134.88 135.19
C LYS A 65 43.74 134.94 134.02
N ARG A 66 43.38 136.15 133.57
CA ARG A 66 42.44 136.35 132.46
C ARG A 66 43.00 135.92 131.10
N GLN A 67 44.31 136.06 130.88
CA GLN A 67 44.96 135.62 129.63
C GLN A 67 45.08 134.08 129.54
N SER A 68 45.32 133.39 130.65
CA SER A 68 45.36 131.91 130.69
C SER A 68 44.01 131.29 130.31
N GLU A 69 42.92 131.81 130.88
CA GLU A 69 41.56 131.29 130.62
C GLU A 69 41.12 131.46 129.16
N GLN A 70 41.60 132.49 128.45
CA GLN A 70 41.31 132.66 127.01
C GLN A 70 42.01 131.62 126.13
N VAL A 71 43.25 131.23 126.48
CA VAL A 71 44.00 130.23 125.73
C VAL A 71 43.41 128.83 125.91
N ASP A 72 43.04 128.47 127.14
CA ASP A 72 42.44 127.16 127.44
C ASP A 72 41.08 126.99 126.74
N ASN A 73 40.24 128.03 126.72
CA ASN A 73 38.96 128.00 126.01
C ASN A 73 39.13 127.82 124.49
N ALA A 74 40.19 128.37 123.89
CA ALA A 74 40.44 128.24 122.45
C ALA A 74 40.88 126.81 122.05
N VAL A 75 41.61 126.09 122.92
CA VAL A 75 42.03 124.71 122.67
C VAL A 75 40.84 123.74 122.73
N VAL A 76 39.96 123.92 123.71
CA VAL A 76 38.76 123.08 123.90
C VAL A 76 37.81 123.20 122.71
N GLU A 77 37.58 124.42 122.18
CA GLU A 77 36.72 124.58 121.01
C GLU A 77 37.32 123.93 119.75
N ARG A 78 38.64 124.02 119.57
CA ARG A 78 39.30 123.42 118.41
C ARG A 78 39.16 121.89 118.40
N GLN A 79 39.24 121.25 119.56
CA GLN A 79 38.99 119.80 119.69
C GLN A 79 37.55 119.44 119.39
N ARG A 80 36.58 120.18 119.95
CA ARG A 80 35.15 119.95 119.73
C ARG A 80 34.76 120.06 118.25
N LEU A 81 35.29 121.04 117.54
CA LEU A 81 35.09 121.20 116.10
C LEU A 81 35.60 119.99 115.31
N ASN A 82 36.79 119.48 115.65
CA ASN A 82 37.41 118.35 114.95
C ASN A 82 36.60 117.05 115.13
N ASP A 83 36.12 116.79 116.35
CA ASP A 83 35.27 115.64 116.64
C ASP A 83 33.93 115.73 115.90
N THR A 84 33.36 116.93 115.81
CA THR A 84 32.11 117.17 115.08
C THR A 84 32.27 116.92 113.58
N TYR A 85 33.41 117.35 112.99
CA TYR A 85 33.71 117.10 111.57
C TYR A 85 33.87 115.60 111.28
N ASN A 86 34.63 114.88 112.12
CA ASN A 86 34.87 113.44 111.95
C ASN A 86 33.58 112.61 112.13
N ALA A 87 32.74 112.96 113.12
CA ALA A 87 31.45 112.30 113.32
C ALA A 87 30.52 112.48 112.11
N ARG A 88 30.53 113.66 111.48
CA ARG A 88 29.74 113.96 110.28
C ARG A 88 30.23 113.19 109.06
N THR A 89 31.54 113.01 108.90
CA THR A 89 32.09 112.21 107.78
C THR A 89 31.75 110.74 107.93
N ALA A 90 31.87 110.18 109.14
CA ALA A 90 31.55 108.77 109.41
C ALA A 90 30.05 108.45 109.22
N THR A 91 29.16 109.37 109.60
CA THR A 91 27.71 109.20 109.37
C THR A 91 27.35 109.28 107.89
N MET A 92 28.00 110.19 107.14
CA MET A 92 27.82 110.29 105.69
C MET A 92 28.26 109.00 104.99
N GLN A 93 29.44 108.46 105.34
CA GLN A 93 29.95 107.21 104.77
C GLN A 93 29.01 106.01 105.03
N LYS A 94 28.52 105.86 106.27
CA LYS A 94 27.52 104.82 106.61
C LYS A 94 26.23 104.94 105.81
N SER A 95 25.76 106.16 105.54
CA SER A 95 24.55 106.37 104.74
C SER A 95 24.72 105.95 103.27
N PHE A 96 25.90 106.21 102.69
CA PHE A 96 26.24 105.77 101.34
C PHE A 96 26.37 104.26 101.22
N ASP A 97 27.08 103.62 102.16
CA ASP A 97 27.24 102.17 102.17
C ASP A 97 25.90 101.44 102.29
N LYS A 98 25.00 101.98 103.14
CA LYS A 98 23.64 101.44 103.28
C LYS A 98 22.84 101.55 101.98
N GLN A 99 22.83 102.72 101.34
CA GLN A 99 22.12 102.91 100.07
C GLN A 99 22.68 102.03 98.95
N PHE A 100 23.99 101.81 98.93
CA PHE A 100 24.64 100.95 97.94
C PHE A 100 24.23 99.48 98.11
N ASN A 101 24.23 98.98 99.36
CA ASN A 101 23.81 97.62 99.67
C ASN A 101 22.31 97.40 99.39
N ASP A 102 21.45 98.33 99.80
CA ASP A 102 20.01 98.27 99.52
C ASP A 102 19.74 98.24 98.00
N THR A 103 20.52 98.98 97.21
CA THR A 103 20.38 99.00 95.74
C THR A 103 20.85 97.69 95.11
N ARG A 104 21.92 97.09 95.65
CA ARG A 104 22.45 95.80 95.18
C ARG A 104 21.48 94.66 95.46
N GLU A 105 20.91 94.60 96.66
CA GLU A 105 19.93 93.58 97.04
C GLU A 105 18.66 93.67 96.19
N LYS A 106 18.13 94.89 95.97
CA LYS A 106 16.96 95.09 95.10
C LYS A 106 17.20 94.61 93.67
N ARG A 107 18.38 94.89 93.09
CA ARG A 107 18.71 94.38 91.75
C ARG A 107 18.82 92.87 91.72
N GLN A 108 19.38 92.27 92.76
CA GLN A 108 19.54 90.82 92.84
C GLN A 108 18.18 90.10 92.94
N GLN A 109 17.24 90.65 93.73
CA GLN A 109 15.87 90.15 93.80
C GLN A 109 15.14 90.30 92.46
N GLN A 110 15.21 91.47 91.82
CA GLN A 110 14.58 91.67 90.51
C GLN A 110 15.08 90.71 89.44
N LEU A 111 16.38 90.38 89.45
CA LEU A 111 16.94 89.39 88.53
C LEU A 111 16.43 87.97 88.82
N ALA A 112 16.30 87.58 90.09
CA ALA A 112 15.76 86.29 90.49
C ALA A 112 14.28 86.15 90.07
N ASP A 113 13.45 87.17 90.36
CA ASP A 113 12.03 87.18 90.00
C ASP A 113 11.84 87.12 88.47
N THR A 114 12.69 87.83 87.72
CA THR A 114 12.65 87.81 86.25
C THR A 114 13.01 86.42 85.71
N GLN A 115 14.06 85.77 86.27
CA GLN A 115 14.45 84.42 85.86
C GLN A 115 13.36 83.39 86.16
N GLU A 116 12.72 83.48 87.33
CA GLU A 116 11.63 82.57 87.72
C GLU A 116 10.39 82.75 86.82
N SER A 117 9.98 83.99 86.56
CA SER A 117 8.87 84.30 85.64
C SER A 117 9.16 83.82 84.21
N SER A 118 10.38 84.00 83.71
CA SER A 118 10.77 83.50 82.38
C SER A 118 10.72 81.98 82.32
N ARG A 119 11.17 81.27 83.36
CA ARG A 119 11.14 79.80 83.41
C ARG A 119 9.71 79.27 83.35
N GLN A 120 8.80 79.85 84.13
CA GLN A 120 7.38 79.47 84.13
C GLN A 120 6.73 79.68 82.76
N LYS A 121 7.02 80.79 82.08
CA LYS A 121 6.48 81.06 80.73
C LYS A 121 7.00 80.07 79.68
N ILE A 122 8.27 79.66 79.77
CA ILE A 122 8.85 78.65 78.87
C ILE A 122 8.19 77.28 79.10
N GLU A 123 7.93 76.93 80.35
CA GLU A 123 7.28 75.67 80.70
C GLU A 123 5.83 75.62 80.18
N GLN A 124 5.05 76.67 80.39
CA GLN A 124 3.70 76.79 79.83
C GLN A 124 3.67 76.72 78.30
N ALA A 125 4.63 77.37 77.62
CA ALA A 125 4.72 77.31 76.16
C ALA A 125 5.07 75.90 75.66
N ARG A 126 5.90 75.16 76.40
CA ARG A 126 6.26 73.78 76.08
C ARG A 126 5.06 72.84 76.24
N ASP A 127 4.31 72.99 77.34
CA ASP A 127 3.14 72.15 77.61
C ASP A 127 2.05 72.37 76.56
N HIS A 128 1.76 73.63 76.21
CA HIS A 128 0.80 73.97 75.15
C HIS A 128 1.21 73.39 73.78
N ALA A 129 2.48 73.51 73.41
CA ALA A 129 2.97 72.95 72.15
C ALA A 129 2.89 71.42 72.12
N GLN A 130 3.09 70.76 73.27
CA GLN A 130 2.99 69.31 73.37
C GLN A 130 1.53 68.82 73.26
N GLU A 131 0.58 69.57 73.82
CA GLU A 131 -0.85 69.30 73.72
C GLU A 131 -1.34 69.44 72.26
N GLU A 132 -0.99 70.52 71.56
CA GLU A 132 -1.35 70.71 70.14
C GLU A 132 -0.82 69.59 69.24
N VAL A 133 0.43 69.15 69.45
CA VAL A 133 1.02 68.05 68.68
C VAL A 133 0.24 66.75 68.91
N GLN A 134 -0.23 66.51 70.13
CA GLN A 134 -1.00 65.32 70.45
C GLN A 134 -2.40 65.37 69.82
N GLU A 135 -3.08 66.52 69.87
CA GLU A 135 -4.37 66.70 69.20
C GLU A 135 -4.29 66.49 67.68
N ILE A 136 -3.25 67.01 67.04
CA ILE A 136 -3.02 66.83 65.60
C ILE A 136 -2.82 65.34 65.27
N ARG A 137 -2.05 64.61 66.08
CA ARG A 137 -1.84 63.17 65.90
C ARG A 137 -3.15 62.38 66.03
N ASP A 138 -3.95 62.68 67.04
CA ASP A 138 -5.21 61.98 67.28
C ASP A 138 -6.25 62.26 66.19
N LYS A 139 -6.32 63.51 65.71
CA LYS A 139 -7.17 63.89 64.58
C LYS A 139 -6.74 63.20 63.29
N SER A 140 -5.44 63.20 63.00
CA SER A 140 -4.89 62.52 61.82
C SER A 140 -5.15 61.00 61.85
N ALA A 141 -4.99 60.36 63.01
CA ALA A 141 -5.28 58.93 63.17
C ALA A 141 -6.77 58.60 62.91
N LYS A 142 -7.69 59.44 63.39
CA LYS A 142 -9.14 59.31 63.13
C LYS A 142 -9.48 59.48 61.65
N ASP A 143 -8.88 60.47 60.99
CA ASP A 143 -9.11 60.71 59.57
C ASP A 143 -8.61 59.55 58.69
N VAL A 144 -7.42 59.02 58.98
CA VAL A 144 -6.84 57.87 58.26
C VAL A 144 -7.68 56.61 58.45
N THR A 145 -8.13 56.34 59.68
CA THR A 145 -8.99 55.18 59.97
C THR A 145 -10.36 55.30 59.31
N GLY A 146 -10.97 56.49 59.35
CA GLY A 146 -12.23 56.78 58.65
C GLY A 146 -12.11 56.62 57.12
N ALA A 147 -11.02 57.11 56.52
CA ALA A 147 -10.77 56.95 55.08
C ALA A 147 -10.63 55.48 54.68
N LYS A 148 -9.91 54.68 55.47
CA LYS A 148 -9.73 53.24 55.23
C LYS A 148 -11.06 52.48 55.28
N GLN A 149 -11.94 52.82 56.23
CA GLN A 149 -13.27 52.21 56.32
C GLN A 149 -14.16 52.54 55.11
N ARG A 150 -14.16 53.79 54.64
CA ARG A 150 -14.91 54.20 53.44
C ARG A 150 -14.43 53.46 52.20
N TYR A 151 -13.10 53.41 52.00
CA TYR A 151 -12.50 52.69 50.88
C TYR A 151 -12.88 51.21 50.87
N ASN A 152 -12.79 50.54 52.02
CA ASN A 152 -13.16 49.13 52.13
C ASN A 152 -14.64 48.89 51.82
N LYS A 153 -15.52 49.79 52.26
CA LYS A 153 -16.95 49.72 51.97
C LYS A 153 -17.24 49.89 50.48
N GLU A 154 -16.65 50.90 49.84
CA GLU A 154 -16.78 51.12 48.39
C GLU A 154 -16.29 49.92 47.58
N MET A 155 -15.16 49.32 47.97
CA MET A 155 -14.66 48.11 47.30
C MET A 155 -15.60 46.91 47.45
N ALA A 156 -16.24 46.74 48.62
CA ALA A 156 -17.23 45.69 48.81
C ALA A 156 -18.47 45.91 47.92
N ASP A 157 -18.97 47.14 47.84
CA ASP A 157 -20.13 47.50 47.01
C ASP A 157 -19.83 47.30 45.51
N VAL A 158 -18.63 47.68 45.05
CA VAL A 158 -18.17 47.47 43.66
C VAL A 158 -18.11 45.98 43.31
N ASN A 159 -17.53 45.16 44.20
CA ASN A 159 -17.46 43.72 43.97
C ASN A 159 -18.86 43.09 43.91
N GLN A 160 -19.75 43.46 44.83
CA GLN A 160 -21.12 42.95 44.83
C GLN A 160 -21.90 43.36 43.56
N PHE A 161 -21.70 44.57 43.06
CA PHE A 161 -22.32 45.02 41.82
C PHE A 161 -21.77 44.26 40.60
N SER A 162 -20.46 44.05 40.54
CA SER A 162 -19.81 43.26 39.50
C SER A 162 -20.35 41.83 39.46
N ASP A 163 -20.45 41.18 40.62
CA ASP A 163 -20.95 39.80 40.72
C ASP A 163 -22.40 39.67 40.24
N LYS A 164 -23.28 40.61 40.62
CA LYS A 164 -24.67 40.63 40.15
C LYS A 164 -24.76 40.80 38.63
N ARG A 165 -23.96 41.72 38.07
CA ARG A 165 -23.92 41.94 36.61
C ARG A 165 -23.43 40.69 35.88
N LEU A 166 -22.39 40.05 36.40
CA LEU A 166 -21.80 38.85 35.79
C LEU A 166 -22.76 37.65 35.87
N SER A 167 -23.47 37.50 36.99
CA SER A 167 -24.55 36.51 37.13
C SER A 167 -25.67 36.73 36.13
N HIS A 168 -26.16 37.97 35.99
CA HIS A 168 -27.23 38.28 35.06
C HIS A 168 -26.82 38.04 33.60
N GLN A 169 -25.57 38.37 33.25
CA GLN A 169 -25.03 38.10 31.91
C GLN A 169 -24.92 36.59 31.63
N ARG A 170 -24.53 35.78 32.63
CA ARG A 170 -24.53 34.32 32.50
C ARG A 170 -25.92 33.77 32.24
N GLU A 171 -26.92 34.23 32.99
CA GLU A 171 -28.32 33.80 32.83
C GLU A 171 -28.88 34.17 31.45
N GLN A 172 -28.63 35.39 30.98
CA GLN A 172 -29.02 35.81 29.63
C GLN A 172 -28.36 34.96 28.53
N ASN A 173 -27.06 34.68 28.68
CA ASN A 173 -26.33 33.85 27.73
C ASN A 173 -26.86 32.41 27.72
N GLU A 174 -27.17 31.85 28.88
CA GLU A 174 -27.72 30.49 29.01
C GLU A 174 -29.10 30.38 28.35
N ALA A 175 -29.98 31.37 28.57
CA ALA A 175 -31.29 31.43 27.93
C ALA A 175 -31.19 31.58 26.40
N ALA A 176 -30.27 32.41 25.90
CA ALA A 176 -30.02 32.57 24.47
C ALA A 176 -29.49 31.27 23.84
N LEU A 177 -28.59 30.58 24.53
CA LEU A 177 -28.00 29.32 24.07
C LEU A 177 -29.04 28.20 24.03
N ALA A 178 -29.91 28.10 25.04
CA ALA A 178 -31.03 27.16 25.04
C ALA A 178 -31.98 27.39 23.85
N THR A 179 -32.32 28.65 23.57
CA THR A 179 -33.19 29.02 22.44
C THR A 179 -32.58 28.65 21.09
N GLU A 180 -31.27 28.87 20.91
CA GLU A 180 -30.57 28.48 19.67
C GLU A 180 -30.45 26.97 19.51
N VAL A 181 -30.26 26.23 20.60
CA VAL A 181 -30.29 24.75 20.58
C VAL A 181 -31.66 24.25 20.10
N GLU A 182 -32.76 24.78 20.64
CA GLU A 182 -34.11 24.41 20.19
C GLU A 182 -34.39 24.79 18.72
N ARG A 183 -33.90 25.94 18.27
CA ARG A 183 -33.99 26.33 16.85
C ARG A 183 -33.21 25.36 15.96
N GLY A 184 -32.01 24.97 16.39
CA GLY A 184 -31.16 24.01 15.69
C GLY A 184 -31.81 22.64 15.55
N THR A 185 -32.40 22.11 16.64
CA THR A 185 -33.08 20.80 16.62
C THR A 185 -34.30 20.81 15.69
N LEU A 186 -35.13 21.85 15.75
CA LEU A 186 -36.28 22.02 14.85
C LEU A 186 -35.87 22.13 13.37
N ALA A 187 -34.78 22.86 13.08
CA ALA A 187 -34.25 22.96 11.72
C ALA A 187 -33.75 21.60 11.21
N GLN A 188 -33.03 20.86 12.05
CA GLN A 188 -32.52 19.53 11.71
C GLN A 188 -33.67 18.53 11.48
N GLU A 189 -34.72 18.57 12.29
CA GLU A 189 -35.88 17.72 12.15
C GLU A 189 -36.64 18.01 10.85
N LYS A 190 -36.82 19.28 10.48
CA LYS A 190 -37.41 19.66 9.17
C LYS A 190 -36.60 19.12 7.99
N VAL A 191 -35.27 19.18 8.06
CA VAL A 191 -34.40 18.63 7.01
C VAL A 191 -34.55 17.10 6.94
N ARG A 192 -34.58 16.41 8.08
CA ARG A 192 -34.82 14.95 8.12
C ARG A 192 -36.16 14.58 7.49
N ALA A 193 -37.24 15.23 7.90
CA ALA A 193 -38.57 14.97 7.37
C ALA A 193 -38.66 15.22 5.85
N ARG A 194 -38.00 16.27 5.34
CA ARG A 194 -37.92 16.54 3.91
C ARG A 194 -37.16 15.44 3.16
N ASN A 195 -35.99 15.06 3.67
CA ASN A 195 -35.17 14.01 3.05
C ASN A 195 -35.89 12.65 3.04
N GLU A 196 -36.61 12.32 4.11
CA GLU A 196 -37.39 11.09 4.19
C GLU A 196 -38.54 11.09 3.18
N LYS A 197 -39.21 12.23 3.00
CA LYS A 197 -40.24 12.41 1.97
C LYS A 197 -39.66 12.25 0.55
N GLU A 198 -38.54 12.91 0.25
CA GLU A 198 -37.89 12.79 -1.06
C GLU A 198 -37.42 11.35 -1.33
N LEU A 199 -36.92 10.64 -0.30
CA LEU A 199 -36.51 9.25 -0.39
C LEU A 199 -37.70 8.33 -0.69
N THR A 200 -38.83 8.52 -0.01
CA THR A 200 -40.04 7.71 -0.22
C THR A 200 -40.64 7.94 -1.60
N GLU A 201 -40.72 9.18 -2.07
CA GLU A 201 -41.16 9.50 -3.44
C GLU A 201 -40.24 8.86 -4.50
N THR A 202 -38.92 8.90 -4.28
CA THR A 202 -37.94 8.30 -5.20
C THR A 202 -38.09 6.78 -5.25
N LYS A 203 -38.27 6.12 -4.09
CA LYS A 203 -38.53 4.67 -4.03
C LYS A 203 -39.81 4.31 -4.78
N GLN A 204 -40.91 5.02 -4.55
CA GLN A 204 -42.17 4.77 -5.25
C GLN A 204 -42.05 4.91 -6.77
N LYS A 205 -41.34 5.94 -7.25
CA LYS A 205 -41.06 6.10 -8.69
C LYS A 205 -40.20 4.97 -9.23
N GLY A 206 -39.18 4.55 -8.49
CA GLY A 206 -38.32 3.41 -8.83
C GLY A 206 -39.13 2.12 -8.96
N ASP A 207 -39.97 1.81 -7.97
CA ASP A 207 -40.80 0.59 -7.95
C ASP A 207 -41.81 0.57 -9.11
N GLN A 208 -42.41 1.72 -9.44
CA GLN A 208 -43.28 1.85 -10.60
C GLN A 208 -42.54 1.59 -11.91
N HIS A 209 -41.33 2.14 -12.07
CA HIS A 209 -40.50 1.89 -13.26
C HIS A 209 -40.07 0.43 -13.39
N VAL A 210 -39.69 -0.21 -12.29
CA VAL A 210 -39.34 -1.64 -12.29
C VAL A 210 -40.54 -2.46 -12.71
N LYS A 211 -41.73 -2.15 -12.18
CA LYS A 211 -42.96 -2.87 -12.52
C LYS A 211 -43.34 -2.71 -14.00
N THR A 212 -43.25 -1.50 -14.55
CA THR A 212 -43.57 -1.28 -15.97
C THR A 212 -42.59 -1.98 -16.91
N GLU A 213 -41.30 -2.01 -16.57
CA GLU A 213 -40.30 -2.76 -17.33
C GLU A 213 -40.53 -4.27 -17.24
N GLN A 214 -40.86 -4.81 -16.06
CA GLN A 214 -41.22 -6.21 -15.89
C GLN A 214 -42.42 -6.60 -16.77
N GLU A 215 -43.50 -5.80 -16.75
CA GLU A 215 -44.68 -6.02 -17.59
C GLU A 215 -44.35 -5.95 -19.10
N LEU A 216 -43.47 -5.04 -19.52
CA LEU A 216 -43.00 -4.95 -20.89
C LEU A 216 -42.19 -6.19 -21.31
N GLN A 217 -41.34 -6.68 -20.41
CA GLN A 217 -40.48 -7.83 -20.66
C GLN A 217 -41.29 -9.12 -20.72
N GLU A 218 -42.27 -9.30 -19.84
CA GLU A 218 -43.23 -10.42 -19.91
C GLU A 218 -44.00 -10.41 -21.22
N LYS A 219 -44.49 -9.25 -21.66
CA LYS A 219 -45.17 -9.10 -22.97
C LYS A 219 -44.25 -9.48 -24.14
N LYS A 220 -42.97 -9.10 -24.10
CA LYS A 220 -41.98 -9.48 -25.13
C LYS A 220 -41.76 -10.99 -25.15
N VAL A 221 -41.56 -11.61 -23.99
CA VAL A 221 -41.38 -13.08 -23.88
C VAL A 221 -42.61 -13.82 -24.39
N ALA A 222 -43.82 -13.38 -24.00
CA ALA A 222 -45.06 -13.97 -24.49
C ALA A 222 -45.20 -13.88 -26.01
N ARG A 223 -44.81 -12.75 -26.62
CA ARG A 223 -44.81 -12.58 -28.09
C ARG A 223 -43.82 -13.53 -28.76
N VAL A 224 -42.59 -13.62 -28.26
CA VAL A 224 -41.56 -14.51 -28.82
C VAL A 224 -41.99 -15.97 -28.73
N ASN A 225 -42.58 -16.39 -27.60
CA ASN A 225 -43.10 -17.75 -27.44
C ASN A 225 -44.24 -18.05 -28.41
N LYS A 226 -45.17 -17.10 -28.59
CA LYS A 226 -46.26 -17.23 -29.55
C LYS A 226 -45.73 -17.33 -30.99
N ASP A 227 -44.84 -16.43 -31.39
CA ASP A 227 -44.22 -16.45 -32.72
C ASP A 227 -43.43 -17.74 -32.95
N GLY A 228 -42.76 -18.26 -31.91
CA GLY A 228 -42.06 -19.54 -31.94
C GLY A 228 -43.01 -20.72 -32.17
N ALA A 229 -44.14 -20.76 -31.45
CA ALA A 229 -45.17 -21.79 -31.61
C ALA A 229 -45.78 -21.76 -33.03
N ASP A 230 -46.10 -20.57 -33.55
CA ASP A 230 -46.66 -20.40 -34.90
C ASP A 230 -45.67 -20.85 -35.99
N ARG A 231 -44.36 -20.59 -35.80
CA ARG A 231 -43.31 -21.06 -36.72
C ARG A 231 -43.16 -22.57 -36.68
N TYR A 232 -43.21 -23.16 -35.49
CA TYR A 232 -43.12 -24.60 -35.31
C TYR A 232 -44.30 -25.32 -35.98
N ASP A 233 -45.54 -24.86 -35.77
CA ASP A 233 -46.73 -25.43 -36.40
C ASP A 233 -46.68 -25.32 -37.94
N LYS A 234 -46.23 -24.17 -38.48
CA LYS A 234 -46.02 -24.00 -39.93
C LYS A 234 -44.98 -24.98 -40.47
N ALA A 235 -43.84 -25.14 -39.78
CA ALA A 235 -42.79 -26.07 -40.19
C ALA A 235 -43.27 -27.52 -40.15
N GLN A 236 -44.04 -27.90 -39.12
CA GLN A 236 -44.62 -29.23 -38.99
C GLN A 236 -45.60 -29.53 -40.13
N LYS A 237 -46.49 -28.58 -40.48
CA LYS A 237 -47.41 -28.72 -41.62
C LYS A 237 -46.68 -28.85 -42.95
N GLN A 238 -45.63 -28.06 -43.17
CA GLN A 238 -44.80 -28.16 -44.37
C GLN A 238 -44.07 -29.50 -44.46
N TRP A 239 -43.56 -30.01 -43.33
CA TRP A 239 -42.88 -31.30 -43.29
C TRP A 239 -43.84 -32.45 -43.57
N ALA A 240 -45.01 -32.46 -42.92
CA ALA A 240 -46.06 -33.45 -43.18
C ALA A 240 -46.50 -33.44 -44.66
N SER A 241 -46.67 -32.27 -45.27
CA SER A 241 -46.99 -32.16 -46.70
C SER A 241 -45.87 -32.68 -47.61
N LYS A 242 -44.60 -32.41 -47.27
CA LYS A 242 -43.45 -32.95 -48.00
C LYS A 242 -43.37 -34.47 -47.90
N GLU A 243 -43.58 -35.02 -46.71
CA GLU A 243 -43.59 -36.47 -46.47
C GLU A 243 -44.72 -37.14 -47.24
N GLU A 244 -45.93 -36.57 -47.22
CA GLU A 244 -47.07 -37.07 -47.98
C GLU A 244 -46.78 -37.06 -49.49
N ASN A 245 -46.23 -35.97 -50.02
CA ASN A 245 -45.86 -35.86 -51.43
C ASN A 245 -44.75 -36.85 -51.82
N LEU A 246 -43.77 -37.04 -50.94
CA LEU A 246 -42.69 -38.00 -51.13
C LEU A 246 -43.25 -39.43 -51.18
N ASN A 247 -44.11 -39.80 -50.23
CA ASN A 247 -44.77 -41.10 -50.20
C ASN A 247 -45.61 -41.33 -51.44
N LYS A 248 -46.42 -40.34 -51.87
CA LYS A 248 -47.16 -40.38 -53.14
C LYS A 248 -46.24 -40.61 -54.34
N SER A 249 -45.10 -39.92 -54.40
CA SER A 249 -44.14 -40.10 -55.50
C SER A 249 -43.51 -41.50 -55.51
N TYR A 250 -43.23 -42.08 -54.34
CA TYR A 250 -42.70 -43.44 -54.23
C TYR A 250 -43.74 -44.48 -54.62
N THR A 251 -44.98 -44.35 -54.16
CA THR A 251 -46.05 -45.29 -54.52
C THR A 251 -46.32 -45.24 -56.02
N THR A 252 -46.40 -44.05 -56.63
CA THR A 252 -46.53 -43.91 -58.09
C THR A 252 -45.37 -44.56 -58.84
N ARG A 253 -44.11 -44.32 -58.43
CA ARG A 253 -42.95 -44.97 -59.07
C ARG A 253 -43.00 -46.49 -58.94
N LEU A 254 -43.43 -47.00 -57.79
CA LEU A 254 -43.54 -48.43 -57.55
C LEU A 254 -44.64 -49.06 -58.42
N THR A 255 -45.78 -48.39 -58.58
CA THR A 255 -46.84 -48.84 -59.49
C THR A 255 -46.41 -48.77 -60.95
N ASP A 256 -45.75 -47.70 -61.37
CA ASP A 256 -45.27 -47.53 -62.75
C ASP A 256 -44.22 -48.58 -63.09
N ASN A 257 -43.26 -48.84 -62.19
CA ASN A 257 -42.27 -49.89 -62.35
C ASN A 257 -42.90 -51.27 -62.41
N LYS A 258 -43.92 -51.54 -61.57
CA LYS A 258 -44.66 -52.81 -61.60
C LYS A 258 -45.36 -53.00 -62.95
N GLN A 259 -46.06 -51.98 -63.43
CA GLN A 259 -46.73 -52.02 -64.73
C GLN A 259 -45.76 -52.16 -65.90
N ALA A 260 -44.61 -51.47 -65.86
CA ALA A 260 -43.58 -51.60 -66.88
C ALA A 260 -42.98 -53.01 -66.89
N TYR A 261 -42.74 -53.59 -65.71
CA TYR A 261 -42.25 -54.96 -65.56
C TYR A 261 -43.26 -56.00 -66.07
N GLU A 262 -44.54 -55.86 -65.74
CA GLU A 262 -45.63 -56.71 -66.26
C GLU A 262 -45.68 -56.64 -67.80
N LYS A 263 -45.68 -55.44 -68.39
CA LYS A 263 -45.64 -55.28 -69.85
C LYS A 263 -44.40 -55.92 -70.50
N GLN A 264 -43.24 -55.84 -69.83
CA GLN A 264 -42.02 -56.47 -70.32
C GLN A 264 -42.11 -58.00 -70.28
N LEU A 265 -42.72 -58.58 -69.24
CA LEU A 265 -42.99 -60.01 -69.15
C LEU A 265 -43.98 -60.47 -70.22
N ASP A 266 -45.05 -59.71 -70.47
CA ASP A 266 -46.01 -60.01 -71.52
C ASP A 266 -45.32 -60.00 -72.89
N THR A 267 -44.54 -58.96 -73.19
CA THR A 267 -43.77 -58.84 -74.44
C THR A 267 -42.77 -60.00 -74.61
N GLN A 268 -42.09 -60.41 -73.54
CA GLN A 268 -41.20 -61.57 -73.57
C GLN A 268 -41.96 -62.88 -73.83
N THR A 269 -43.14 -63.02 -73.24
CA THR A 269 -44.01 -64.19 -73.42
C THR A 269 -44.50 -64.26 -74.87
N ASP A 270 -44.98 -63.14 -75.41
CA ASP A 270 -45.43 -63.04 -76.81
C ASP A 270 -44.28 -63.35 -77.78
N HIS A 271 -43.09 -62.78 -77.55
CA HIS A 271 -41.90 -63.07 -78.35
C HIS A 271 -41.52 -64.56 -78.28
N PHE A 272 -41.55 -65.15 -77.08
CA PHE A 272 -41.27 -66.56 -76.90
C PHE A 272 -42.28 -67.43 -77.65
N GLN A 273 -43.58 -67.16 -77.52
CA GLN A 273 -44.63 -67.90 -78.21
C GLN A 273 -44.51 -67.77 -79.74
N SER A 274 -44.28 -66.56 -80.25
CA SER A 274 -44.08 -66.33 -81.68
C SER A 274 -42.84 -67.06 -82.20
N THR A 275 -41.72 -66.98 -81.49
CA THR A 275 -40.48 -67.69 -81.85
C THR A 275 -40.67 -69.20 -81.81
N TYR A 276 -41.39 -69.71 -80.80
CA TYR A 276 -41.71 -71.12 -80.65
C TYR A 276 -42.57 -71.62 -81.82
N GLN A 277 -43.65 -70.90 -82.16
CA GLN A 277 -44.52 -71.23 -83.30
C GLN A 277 -43.74 -71.21 -84.62
N HIS A 278 -42.93 -70.18 -84.85
CA HIS A 278 -42.13 -70.08 -86.07
C HIS A 278 -41.10 -71.23 -86.18
N ASN A 279 -40.44 -71.59 -85.08
CA ASN A 279 -39.54 -72.74 -85.03
C ASN A 279 -40.28 -74.06 -85.25
N GLU A 280 -41.49 -74.22 -84.70
CA GLU A 280 -42.31 -75.41 -84.92
C GLU A 280 -42.72 -75.54 -86.41
N GLU A 281 -43.15 -74.45 -87.03
CA GLU A 281 -43.48 -74.38 -88.46
C GLU A 281 -42.26 -74.69 -89.34
N ALA A 282 -41.12 -74.04 -89.08
CA ALA A 282 -39.87 -74.28 -89.80
C ALA A 282 -39.40 -75.74 -89.67
N ASN A 283 -39.54 -76.33 -88.48
CA ASN A 283 -39.22 -77.74 -88.25
C ASN A 283 -40.15 -78.68 -89.03
N ARG A 284 -41.46 -78.39 -89.07
CA ARG A 284 -42.43 -79.15 -89.88
C ARG A 284 -42.12 -79.05 -91.37
N GLU A 285 -41.81 -77.87 -91.86
CA GLU A 285 -41.43 -77.65 -93.26
C GLU A 285 -40.13 -78.41 -93.60
N SER A 286 -39.12 -78.31 -92.74
CA SER A 286 -37.86 -79.06 -92.87
C SER A 286 -38.10 -80.58 -92.93
N LEU A 287 -38.96 -81.12 -92.06
CA LEU A 287 -39.34 -82.54 -92.09
C LEU A 287 -40.05 -82.93 -93.39
N ASN A 288 -40.95 -82.09 -93.89
CA ASN A 288 -41.62 -82.34 -95.17
C ASN A 288 -40.64 -82.35 -96.34
N VAL A 289 -39.73 -81.37 -96.40
CA VAL A 289 -38.66 -81.32 -97.41
C VAL A 289 -37.74 -82.54 -97.32
N GLN A 290 -37.39 -83.00 -96.12
CA GLN A 290 -36.59 -84.22 -95.93
C GLN A 290 -37.34 -85.46 -96.43
N ASN A 291 -38.64 -85.58 -96.15
CA ASN A 291 -39.47 -86.67 -96.65
C ASN A 291 -39.57 -86.67 -98.18
N GLU A 292 -39.73 -85.50 -98.81
CA GLU A 292 -39.73 -85.37 -100.27
C GLU A 292 -38.38 -85.75 -100.90
N ARG A 293 -37.26 -85.32 -100.29
CA ARG A 293 -35.92 -85.71 -100.74
C ARG A 293 -35.70 -87.21 -100.61
N TYR A 294 -36.07 -87.78 -99.47
CA TYR A 294 -35.92 -89.21 -99.21
C TYR A 294 -36.73 -90.06 -100.20
N THR A 295 -37.98 -89.69 -100.47
CA THR A 295 -38.82 -90.38 -101.46
C THR A 295 -38.25 -90.27 -102.88
N ARG A 296 -37.69 -89.11 -103.25
CA ARG A 296 -37.00 -88.93 -104.54
C ARG A 296 -35.75 -89.81 -104.66
N GLU A 297 -34.90 -89.84 -103.63
CA GLU A 297 -33.69 -90.69 -103.61
C GLU A 297 -34.03 -92.19 -103.68
N VAL A 298 -35.09 -92.63 -103.00
CA VAL A 298 -35.58 -94.02 -103.08
C VAL A 298 -36.05 -94.37 -104.51
N ALA A 299 -36.66 -93.43 -105.23
CA ALA A 299 -37.05 -93.64 -106.62
C ALA A 299 -35.84 -93.70 -107.58
N GLU A 300 -34.85 -92.82 -107.38
CA GLU A 300 -33.62 -92.80 -108.19
C GLU A 300 -32.77 -94.05 -107.99
N THR A 301 -32.60 -94.51 -106.76
CA THR A 301 -31.85 -95.74 -106.44
C THR A 301 -32.47 -96.97 -107.11
N LYS A 302 -33.80 -97.11 -107.09
CA LYS A 302 -34.50 -98.17 -107.84
C LYS A 302 -34.24 -98.12 -109.34
N ARG A 303 -34.21 -96.91 -109.92
CA ARG A 303 -33.96 -96.71 -111.36
C ARG A 303 -32.52 -97.08 -111.75
N ASN A 304 -31.55 -96.72 -110.90
CA ASN A 304 -30.14 -97.05 -111.12
C ASN A 304 -29.88 -98.56 -110.98
N PHE A 305 -30.54 -99.24 -110.04
CA PHE A 305 -30.43 -100.68 -109.87
C PHE A 305 -30.86 -101.43 -111.14
N MET A 306 -32.01 -101.10 -111.74
CA MET A 306 -32.48 -101.76 -112.96
C MET A 306 -31.52 -101.61 -114.16
N LYS A 307 -30.89 -100.44 -114.32
CA LYS A 307 -29.91 -100.20 -115.39
C LYS A 307 -28.61 -101.00 -115.24
N ALA A 308 -28.21 -101.31 -114.01
CA ALA A 308 -26.98 -102.08 -113.76
C ALA A 308 -27.18 -103.57 -114.10
N THR A 309 -28.36 -104.12 -113.84
CA THR A 309 -28.66 -105.54 -114.06
C THR A 309 -28.63 -105.94 -115.54
N GLU A 310 -29.04 -105.05 -116.46
CA GLU A 310 -28.97 -105.30 -117.91
C GLU A 310 -27.53 -105.44 -118.45
N LYS A 311 -26.52 -104.85 -117.79
CA LYS A 311 -25.13 -104.84 -118.28
C LYS A 311 -24.35 -106.14 -118.02
N TYR A 312 -24.85 -107.04 -117.17
CA TYR A 312 -24.11 -108.24 -116.76
C TYR A 312 -24.63 -109.56 -117.38
N ALA A 313 -25.71 -109.53 -118.17
CA ALA A 313 -26.27 -110.73 -118.80
C ALA A 313 -25.40 -111.36 -119.91
N ASN A 314 -24.40 -110.65 -120.47
CA ASN A 314 -23.67 -111.08 -121.68
C ASN A 314 -22.19 -111.43 -121.46
N LYS A 315 -21.73 -111.70 -120.22
CA LYS A 315 -20.28 -111.90 -119.92
C LYS A 315 -19.84 -113.32 -119.54
N GLU A 316 -20.72 -114.32 -119.65
CA GLU A 316 -20.41 -115.71 -119.25
C GLU A 316 -19.61 -116.52 -120.30
N ALA A 317 -19.45 -116.03 -121.54
CA ALA A 317 -18.86 -116.79 -122.66
C ALA A 317 -17.37 -116.48 -122.97
N ASP A 318 -16.67 -115.68 -122.16
CA ASP A 318 -15.28 -115.26 -122.44
C ASP A 318 -14.23 -116.35 -122.11
N PRO A 319 -13.46 -116.85 -123.09
CA PRO A 319 -12.38 -117.82 -122.88
C PRO A 319 -11.26 -117.38 -121.93
N PHE A 320 -11.14 -116.08 -121.60
CA PHE A 320 -10.13 -115.56 -120.68
C PHE A 320 -10.16 -116.20 -119.28
N TYR A 321 -11.32 -116.73 -118.86
CA TYR A 321 -11.52 -117.32 -117.53
C TYR A 321 -11.36 -118.85 -117.47
N LYS A 322 -10.78 -119.51 -118.49
CA LYS A 322 -10.54 -120.96 -118.49
C LYS A 322 -9.10 -121.31 -118.01
N VAL A 323 -9.00 -122.06 -116.91
CA VAL A 323 -7.73 -122.56 -116.34
C VAL A 323 -7.17 -123.71 -117.20
N GLN A 324 -5.97 -123.56 -117.77
CA GLN A 324 -5.27 -124.59 -118.56
C GLN A 324 -4.44 -125.51 -117.65
N ASN A 325 -4.64 -126.83 -117.75
CA ASN A 325 -3.88 -127.87 -117.02
C ASN A 325 -2.51 -128.12 -117.67
N ARG A 326 -1.40 -128.07 -116.91
CA ARG A 326 -0.02 -128.08 -117.44
C ARG A 326 0.62 -129.47 -117.59
N GLY A 327 -0.16 -130.54 -117.48
CA GLY A 327 0.28 -131.89 -117.84
C GLY A 327 1.24 -132.52 -116.82
N THR A 328 1.21 -132.07 -115.56
CA THR A 328 1.95 -132.73 -114.49
C THR A 328 1.38 -134.11 -114.20
N THR A 329 2.23 -135.14 -114.15
CA THR A 329 1.83 -136.52 -113.84
C THR A 329 2.61 -137.06 -112.63
N LEU A 330 1.95 -137.89 -111.83
CA LEU A 330 2.51 -138.56 -110.66
C LEU A 330 2.25 -140.07 -110.81
N GLU A 331 3.32 -140.87 -110.87
CA GLU A 331 3.24 -142.33 -111.04
C GLU A 331 3.80 -143.04 -109.79
N ASP A 332 3.10 -144.07 -109.29
CA ASP A 332 3.57 -144.94 -108.19
C ASP A 332 4.27 -146.19 -108.78
N ASN A 333 5.58 -146.33 -108.56
CA ASN A 333 6.36 -147.50 -108.98
C ASN A 333 6.58 -148.51 -107.84
N GLY A 334 5.76 -148.49 -106.79
CA GLY A 334 5.77 -149.43 -105.66
C GLY A 334 6.68 -148.99 -104.53
N ASP A 335 7.95 -148.75 -104.83
CA ASP A 335 8.96 -148.32 -103.83
C ASP A 335 9.24 -146.81 -103.89
N VAL A 336 8.93 -146.16 -105.02
CA VAL A 336 9.14 -144.72 -105.24
C VAL A 336 7.97 -144.12 -106.01
N TYR A 337 7.52 -142.93 -105.61
CA TYR A 337 6.71 -142.05 -106.44
C TYR A 337 7.60 -141.30 -107.42
N VAL A 338 7.18 -141.23 -108.68
CA VAL A 338 7.85 -140.49 -109.75
C VAL A 338 6.95 -139.34 -110.19
N LEU A 339 7.25 -138.14 -109.71
CA LEU A 339 6.56 -136.92 -110.14
C LEU A 339 7.27 -136.32 -111.35
N ARG A 340 6.56 -136.20 -112.48
CA ARG A 340 7.05 -135.57 -113.71
C ARG A 340 6.29 -134.26 -113.95
N THR A 341 7.02 -133.15 -113.90
CA THR A 341 6.49 -131.82 -114.22
C THR A 341 7.18 -131.27 -115.46
N PHE A 342 6.39 -130.80 -116.42
CA PHE A 342 6.88 -130.07 -117.59
C PHE A 342 7.29 -128.65 -117.18
N VAL A 343 8.58 -128.37 -117.26
CA VAL A 343 9.19 -127.07 -116.98
C VAL A 343 10.17 -126.74 -118.11
N PRO A 344 9.73 -125.93 -119.10
CA PRO A 344 10.60 -125.46 -120.18
C PRO A 344 11.91 -124.87 -119.63
N GLU A 345 13.01 -125.02 -120.35
CA GLU A 345 14.33 -124.55 -119.89
C GLU A 345 14.36 -123.09 -119.41
N HIS A 346 13.60 -122.21 -120.05
CA HIS A 346 13.52 -120.79 -119.70
C HIS A 346 12.62 -120.47 -118.49
N GLU A 347 11.75 -121.39 -118.04
CA GLU A 347 10.89 -121.21 -116.86
C GLU A 347 11.45 -121.92 -115.61
N LYS A 348 12.68 -122.45 -115.66
CA LYS A 348 13.26 -123.34 -114.64
C LYS A 348 13.28 -122.76 -113.22
N ASP A 349 13.46 -121.46 -113.08
CA ASP A 349 13.55 -120.78 -111.79
C ASP A 349 12.17 -120.33 -111.27
N SER A 350 11.17 -120.29 -112.15
CA SER A 350 9.82 -119.80 -111.85
C SER A 350 8.87 -120.91 -111.38
N VAL A 351 9.20 -122.17 -111.61
CA VAL A 351 8.42 -123.33 -111.15
C VAL A 351 9.03 -123.91 -109.88
N LYS A 352 8.28 -123.85 -108.79
CA LYS A 352 8.65 -124.42 -107.50
C LYS A 352 7.81 -125.67 -107.23
N VAL A 353 8.49 -126.78 -107.02
CA VAL A 353 7.89 -128.03 -106.55
C VAL A 353 8.16 -128.16 -105.06
N SER A 354 7.12 -128.25 -104.26
CA SER A 354 7.19 -128.44 -102.81
C SER A 354 6.56 -129.78 -102.47
N ILE A 355 7.37 -130.70 -101.97
CA ILE A 355 6.94 -132.04 -101.55
C ILE A 355 6.67 -132.00 -100.05
N GLN A 356 5.42 -132.22 -99.66
CA GLN A 356 4.97 -132.38 -98.28
C GLN A 356 4.64 -133.85 -98.02
N LYS A 357 4.43 -134.23 -96.75
CA LYS A 357 4.18 -135.63 -96.36
C LYS A 357 3.04 -136.30 -97.16
N ASP A 358 2.01 -135.53 -97.51
CA ASP A 358 0.78 -136.07 -98.10
C ASP A 358 0.49 -135.56 -99.52
N LYS A 359 1.28 -134.61 -100.05
CA LYS A 359 1.11 -134.09 -101.42
C LYS A 359 2.35 -133.42 -101.99
N ALA A 360 2.46 -133.42 -103.32
CA ALA A 360 3.33 -132.54 -104.09
C ALA A 360 2.54 -131.33 -104.58
N THR A 361 3.00 -130.13 -104.26
CA THR A 361 2.48 -128.89 -104.86
C THR A 361 3.46 -128.39 -105.90
N VAL A 362 3.00 -128.27 -107.15
CA VAL A 362 3.69 -127.61 -108.24
C VAL A 362 3.07 -126.22 -108.43
N SER A 363 3.83 -125.18 -108.14
CA SER A 363 3.39 -123.80 -108.34
C SER A 363 4.36 -123.07 -109.22
N GLY A 364 3.85 -122.26 -110.14
CA GLY A 364 4.68 -121.42 -110.99
C GLY A 364 4.02 -120.10 -111.35
N THR A 365 4.85 -119.13 -111.67
CA THR A 365 4.41 -117.85 -112.23
C THR A 365 5.00 -117.70 -113.63
N ARG A 366 4.15 -117.32 -114.59
CA ARG A 366 4.60 -116.87 -115.90
C ARG A 366 4.19 -115.42 -116.09
N SER A 367 5.10 -114.61 -116.59
CA SER A 367 4.78 -113.26 -117.06
C SER A 367 5.15 -113.15 -118.53
N PHE A 368 4.17 -112.73 -119.33
CA PHE A 368 4.41 -112.34 -120.72
C PHE A 368 4.21 -110.84 -120.81
N LYS A 369 5.28 -110.12 -121.12
CA LYS A 369 5.26 -108.68 -121.36
C LYS A 369 5.49 -108.49 -122.85
N ASP A 370 4.47 -107.98 -123.54
CA ASP A 370 4.61 -107.51 -124.90
C ASP A 370 4.40 -106.00 -124.91
N LYS A 371 5.25 -105.29 -125.65
CA LYS A 371 5.24 -103.83 -125.73
C LYS A 371 5.29 -103.43 -127.20
N LEU A 372 4.20 -102.85 -127.67
CA LEU A 372 4.09 -102.32 -129.02
C LEU A 372 3.96 -100.79 -128.92
N GLU A 373 4.94 -100.07 -129.46
CA GLU A 373 4.93 -98.60 -129.53
C GLU A 373 4.49 -98.16 -130.92
N ASP A 374 3.32 -97.52 -131.00
CA ASP A 374 2.79 -96.94 -132.24
C ASP A 374 2.49 -95.45 -132.05
N GLY A 375 3.39 -94.61 -132.58
CA GLY A 375 3.25 -93.17 -132.83
C GLY A 375 2.92 -92.27 -131.63
N ASN A 376 1.73 -92.40 -131.05
CA ASN A 376 1.23 -91.55 -129.97
C ASN A 376 0.60 -92.36 -128.82
N LYS A 377 0.69 -93.69 -128.85
CA LYS A 377 0.24 -94.56 -127.75
C LYS A 377 1.18 -95.76 -127.60
N THR A 378 1.64 -95.97 -126.38
CA THR A 378 2.31 -97.20 -125.97
C THR A 378 1.24 -98.12 -125.38
N VAL A 379 0.97 -99.25 -126.02
CA VAL A 379 0.12 -100.29 -125.45
C VAL A 379 1.04 -101.41 -124.98
N SER A 380 1.20 -101.52 -123.66
CA SER A 380 1.88 -102.64 -123.02
C SER A 380 0.85 -103.58 -122.43
N THR A 381 0.88 -104.84 -122.82
CA THR A 381 0.13 -105.90 -122.16
C THR A 381 1.09 -106.69 -121.29
N SER A 382 0.87 -106.61 -119.97
CA SER A 382 1.52 -107.49 -119.01
C SER A 382 0.50 -108.52 -118.53
N SER A 383 0.56 -109.72 -119.09
CA SER A 383 -0.25 -110.85 -118.61
C SER A 383 0.57 -111.61 -117.58
N TYR A 384 0.09 -111.60 -116.34
CA TYR A 384 0.63 -112.41 -115.25
C TYR A 384 -0.34 -113.55 -114.99
N GLN A 385 0.14 -114.78 -115.12
CA GLN A 385 -0.62 -115.98 -114.79
C GLN A 385 0.14 -116.76 -113.72
N THR A 386 -0.53 -116.98 -112.60
CA THR A 386 -0.07 -117.89 -111.55
C THR A 386 -0.86 -119.19 -111.68
N PHE A 387 -0.18 -120.32 -111.55
CA PHE A 387 -0.84 -121.62 -111.48
C PHE A 387 -0.33 -122.39 -110.27
N ARG A 388 -1.21 -123.23 -109.73
CA ARG A 388 -0.93 -124.11 -108.61
C ARG A 388 -1.66 -125.42 -108.82
N GLU A 389 -0.90 -126.49 -108.93
CA GLU A 389 -1.39 -127.86 -109.03
C GLU A 389 -0.97 -128.61 -107.76
N ASP A 390 -1.93 -129.11 -107.00
CA ASP A 390 -1.71 -129.91 -105.79
C ASP A 390 -2.01 -131.38 -106.14
N LEU A 391 -1.01 -132.25 -106.04
CA LEU A 391 -1.08 -133.69 -106.34
C LEU A 391 -0.90 -134.50 -105.04
N PRO A 392 -1.96 -135.13 -104.51
CA PRO A 392 -1.85 -135.93 -103.29
C PRO A 392 -1.01 -137.20 -103.49
N PHE A 393 -0.34 -137.66 -102.43
CA PHE A 393 0.30 -138.98 -102.36
C PHE A 393 -0.63 -139.95 -101.62
N ASP A 394 -0.74 -141.19 -102.12
CA ASP A 394 -1.57 -142.20 -101.47
C ASP A 394 -0.89 -142.88 -100.27
N LYS A 395 0.45 -142.91 -100.26
CA LYS A 395 1.27 -143.52 -99.22
C LYS A 395 2.22 -142.49 -98.62
N PRO A 396 2.52 -142.59 -97.30
CA PRO A 396 3.46 -141.67 -96.66
C PRO A 396 4.84 -141.81 -97.29
N ILE A 397 5.47 -140.68 -97.58
CA ILE A 397 6.79 -140.62 -98.20
C ILE A 397 7.90 -140.34 -97.18
N ILE A 398 9.13 -140.72 -97.51
CA ILE A 398 10.34 -140.35 -96.77
C ILE A 398 11.03 -139.20 -97.50
N SER A 399 10.98 -137.99 -96.93
CA SER A 399 11.58 -136.80 -97.55
C SER A 399 13.11 -136.86 -97.63
N GLU A 400 13.77 -137.60 -96.73
CA GLU A 400 15.24 -137.65 -96.59
C GLU A 400 15.96 -138.52 -97.65
N GLY A 401 15.26 -139.01 -98.68
CA GLY A 401 15.86 -139.79 -99.77
C GLY A 401 15.41 -139.37 -101.18
N MET A 402 14.76 -138.21 -101.33
CA MET A 402 14.27 -137.78 -102.64
C MET A 402 15.41 -137.36 -103.57
N THR A 403 15.37 -137.85 -104.81
CA THR A 403 16.31 -137.44 -105.86
C THR A 403 15.58 -136.63 -106.91
N ARG A 404 16.15 -135.48 -107.26
CA ARG A 404 15.69 -134.64 -108.38
C ARG A 404 16.63 -134.87 -109.56
N GLN A 405 16.07 -135.33 -110.67
CA GLN A 405 16.78 -135.45 -111.93
C GLN A 405 16.05 -134.64 -112.99
N ARG A 406 16.79 -133.93 -113.84
CA ARG A 406 16.23 -133.21 -114.99
C ARG A 406 16.49 -134.02 -116.26
N GLU A 407 15.45 -134.28 -117.01
CA GLU A 407 15.48 -134.97 -118.31
C GLU A 407 14.86 -134.01 -119.35
N GLY A 408 15.69 -133.13 -119.92
CA GLY A 408 15.25 -132.09 -120.86
C GLY A 408 14.34 -131.04 -120.21
N ASP A 409 13.13 -130.87 -120.76
CA ASP A 409 12.09 -129.98 -120.22
C ASP A 409 11.28 -130.62 -119.08
N TRP A 410 11.60 -131.85 -118.68
CA TRP A 410 10.93 -132.51 -117.57
C TRP A 410 11.82 -132.51 -116.33
N ILE A 411 11.23 -132.15 -115.20
CA ILE A 411 11.84 -132.35 -113.90
C ILE A 411 11.16 -133.56 -113.27
N VAL A 412 11.96 -134.58 -112.99
CA VAL A 412 11.53 -135.85 -112.44
C VAL A 412 12.00 -135.94 -110.98
N TYR A 413 11.06 -136.01 -110.05
CA TYR A 413 11.35 -136.28 -108.65
C TYR A 413 11.04 -137.74 -108.36
N LYS A 414 12.06 -138.50 -107.93
CA LYS A 414 11.87 -139.84 -107.38
C LYS A 414 11.81 -139.72 -105.86
N ILE A 415 10.69 -140.10 -105.27
CA ILE A 415 10.36 -139.88 -103.87
C ILE A 415 10.12 -141.25 -103.23
N PRO A 416 10.98 -141.72 -102.32
CA PRO A 416 10.82 -143.04 -101.72
C PRO A 416 9.57 -143.13 -100.83
N ILE A 417 8.86 -144.24 -100.99
CA ILE A 417 7.66 -144.58 -100.23
C ILE A 417 8.10 -145.20 -98.90
N GLY A 418 7.59 -144.66 -97.79
CA GLY A 418 7.85 -145.20 -96.47
C GLY A 418 7.08 -146.49 -96.26
N GLY A 419 7.78 -147.59 -95.98
CA GLY A 419 7.16 -148.89 -95.72
C GLY A 419 6.12 -148.83 -94.60
N PRO A 420 4.97 -149.54 -94.74
CA PRO A 420 3.87 -149.47 -93.80
C PRO A 420 4.23 -150.19 -92.50
N GLY A 421 4.80 -149.47 -91.52
CA GLY A 421 5.04 -149.97 -90.16
C GLY A 421 6.34 -149.55 -89.47
N GLY A 422 7.24 -148.84 -90.15
CA GLY A 422 8.52 -148.45 -89.57
C GLY A 422 8.49 -147.08 -88.89
N THR A 423 8.14 -147.01 -87.61
CA THR A 423 8.62 -145.89 -86.77
C THR A 423 10.15 -145.94 -86.73
N PRO A 424 10.88 -144.82 -86.94
CA PRO A 424 12.30 -144.79 -86.64
C PRO A 424 12.48 -144.89 -85.12
N ARG A 425 12.79 -146.09 -84.63
CA ARG A 425 13.25 -146.31 -83.26
C ARG A 425 14.66 -145.70 -83.13
N LEU A 426 14.74 -144.62 -82.35
CA LEU A 426 15.98 -144.13 -81.77
C LEU A 426 16.68 -145.25 -80.99
N SER A 427 17.79 -145.79 -81.51
CA SER A 427 18.81 -146.47 -80.71
C SER A 427 20.03 -145.55 -80.55
N ARG A 428 20.31 -145.19 -79.29
CA ARG A 428 21.53 -144.52 -78.81
C ARG A 428 22.82 -145.23 -79.29
N LYS A 429 23.74 -144.48 -79.89
CA LYS A 429 25.10 -144.19 -79.35
C LYS A 429 25.91 -143.33 -80.34
N ALA A 430 26.66 -142.40 -79.72
CA ALA A 430 27.74 -141.54 -80.23
C ALA A 430 27.34 -140.41 -81.18
#